data_AF-A0A1Q8JFQ2-F1
#
_entry.id   AF-A0A1Q8JFQ2-F1
#
_cell.length_a   1.000
_cell.length_b   1.000
_cell.length_c   1.000
_cell.angle_alpha   90.00
_cell.angle_beta   90.00
_cell.angle_gamma   90.00
#
_symmetry.space_group_name_H-M   'P 1'
#
loop_
_entity.id
_entity.type
_entity.pdbx_description
1 polymer ?
#
loop_
_entity_poly.entity_id
_entity_poly.type
_entity_poly.pdbx_seq_one_letter_code
_entity_poly.pdbx_strand_id
1 'polypeptide(L)'
;MTDGDTFRVGERRIRVIGIDSCETGTTGGRDATAAARRWLSGATVTLTREPGVDFDRYGREVRYVGTASGDFGRLMVPATHTGVYRGGNNASASYLAGLTALDAGGRSCGASTEPATRQAAPTTERKAALQAAPRTEAPRTAAPRPVAQAPATKAPAAKAPASSGGTYYKNCTAARAAGAAPLYRGQPGYAAKLDRDNDGVACE
;
A
#
# COMPACT_ATOMS: atom_id res chain seq x y z
N MET A 1 -8.56 9.19 7.72
CA MET A 1 -8.61 9.03 6.26
C MET A 1 -9.29 10.26 5.65
N THR A 2 -8.73 10.83 4.59
CA THR A 2 -9.35 11.94 3.85
C THR A 2 -10.09 11.40 2.63
N ASP A 3 -9.42 10.60 1.80
CA ASP A 3 -9.98 9.92 0.63
C ASP A 3 -9.35 8.51 0.48
N GLY A 4 -9.30 7.90 -0.71
CA GLY A 4 -8.70 6.58 -0.91
C GLY A 4 -7.17 6.54 -0.98
N ASP A 5 -6.50 7.67 -1.25
CA ASP A 5 -5.05 7.76 -1.45
C ASP A 5 -4.36 8.83 -0.61
N THR A 6 -5.13 9.57 0.19
CA THR A 6 -4.69 10.67 1.04
C THR A 6 -5.24 10.49 2.46
N PHE A 7 -4.34 10.55 3.45
CA PHE A 7 -4.70 10.44 4.86
C PHE A 7 -3.86 11.33 5.75
N ARG A 8 -4.14 11.28 7.06
CA ARG A 8 -3.45 12.09 8.06
C ARG A 8 -2.77 11.21 9.09
N VAL A 9 -1.59 11.62 9.52
CA VAL A 9 -0.87 11.07 10.67
C VAL A 9 -0.51 12.25 11.57
N GLY A 10 -1.27 12.42 12.66
CA GLY A 10 -1.27 13.68 13.41
C GLY A 10 -1.65 14.86 12.50
N GLU A 11 -0.82 15.89 12.48
CA GLU A 11 -1.04 17.07 11.64
C GLU A 11 -0.65 16.86 10.17
N ARG A 12 0.24 15.89 9.90
CA ARG A 12 0.80 15.62 8.57
C ARG A 12 -0.26 15.07 7.62
N ARG A 13 -0.26 15.55 6.37
CA ARG A 13 -1.09 15.02 5.28
C ARG A 13 -0.22 14.18 4.36
N ILE A 14 -0.55 12.92 4.21
CA ILE A 14 0.20 11.95 3.42
C ILE A 14 -0.59 11.66 2.14
N ARG A 15 0.05 11.86 0.98
CA ARG A 15 -0.40 11.37 -0.33
C ARG A 15 0.38 10.10 -0.66
N VAL A 16 -0.32 9.00 -0.87
CA VAL A 16 0.30 7.74 -1.26
C VAL A 16 0.85 7.90 -2.67
N ILE A 17 2.13 7.60 -2.85
CA ILE A 17 2.79 7.73 -4.15
C ILE A 17 2.29 6.62 -5.12
N GLY A 18 2.30 6.89 -6.42
CA GLY A 18 2.03 5.86 -7.42
C GLY A 18 0.56 5.61 -7.78
N ILE A 19 -0.37 5.85 -6.86
CA ILE A 19 -1.79 5.49 -7.02
C ILE A 19 -2.70 6.70 -7.18
N ASP A 20 -3.89 6.51 -7.69
CA ASP A 20 -4.95 7.52 -7.77
C ASP A 20 -6.29 6.86 -7.45
N SER A 21 -6.94 7.32 -6.39
CA SER A 21 -8.26 6.82 -5.98
C SER A 21 -9.37 7.69 -6.54
N CYS A 22 -10.58 7.12 -6.61
CA CYS A 22 -11.77 7.89 -6.92
C CYS A 22 -12.03 9.00 -5.89
N GLU A 23 -12.50 10.13 -6.41
CA GLU A 23 -12.83 11.31 -5.61
C GLU A 23 -13.97 10.99 -4.64
N THR A 24 -13.89 11.47 -3.40
CA THR A 24 -14.84 11.14 -2.33
C THR A 24 -16.29 11.47 -2.66
N GLY A 25 -16.51 12.37 -3.63
CA GLY A 25 -17.83 12.74 -4.13
C GLY A 25 -18.48 11.73 -5.06
N THR A 26 -17.89 10.55 -5.31
CA THR A 26 -18.48 9.49 -6.15
C THR A 26 -18.69 8.20 -5.36
N THR A 27 -19.49 7.27 -5.90
CA THR A 27 -19.66 5.94 -5.29
C THR A 27 -18.31 5.22 -5.12
N GLY A 28 -17.49 5.20 -6.17
CA GLY A 28 -16.15 4.61 -6.09
C GLY A 28 -15.25 5.31 -5.07
N GLY A 29 -15.38 6.62 -4.86
CA GLY A 29 -14.59 7.31 -3.84
C GLY A 29 -14.97 6.94 -2.41
N ARG A 30 -16.26 6.66 -2.16
CA ARG A 30 -16.71 6.11 -0.87
C ARG A 30 -16.12 4.72 -0.64
N ASP A 31 -16.13 3.87 -1.66
CA ASP A 31 -15.54 2.54 -1.60
C ASP A 31 -14.03 2.61 -1.36
N ALA A 32 -13.32 3.49 -2.08
CA ALA A 32 -11.89 3.72 -1.88
C ALA A 32 -11.57 4.19 -0.46
N THR A 33 -12.35 5.13 0.08
CA THR A 33 -12.18 5.62 1.45
C THR A 33 -12.44 4.51 2.47
N ALA A 34 -13.45 3.67 2.25
CA ALA A 34 -13.75 2.54 3.12
C ALA A 34 -12.63 1.48 3.08
N ALA A 35 -12.16 1.12 1.88
CA ALA A 35 -11.05 0.19 1.68
C ALA A 35 -9.77 0.68 2.37
N ALA A 36 -9.43 1.96 2.20
CA ALA A 36 -8.27 2.54 2.84
C ALA A 36 -8.35 2.52 4.38
N ARG A 37 -9.53 2.80 4.94
CA ARG A 37 -9.77 2.72 6.40
C ARG A 37 -9.54 1.30 6.93
N ARG A 38 -9.88 0.25 6.18
CA ARG A 38 -9.65 -1.14 6.62
C ARG A 38 -8.17 -1.45 6.85
N TRP A 39 -7.29 -0.85 6.07
CA TRP A 39 -5.84 -1.09 6.17
C TRP A 39 -5.12 -0.13 7.11
N LEU A 40 -5.58 1.12 7.21
CA LEU A 40 -4.85 2.19 7.89
C LEU A 40 -5.45 2.58 9.26
N SER A 41 -6.73 2.29 9.52
CA SER A 41 -7.37 2.70 10.77
C SER A 41 -6.84 1.89 11.95
N GLY A 42 -6.15 2.58 12.88
CA GLY A 42 -5.51 1.94 14.04
C GLY A 42 -4.26 1.13 13.70
N ALA A 43 -3.82 1.13 12.44
CA ALA A 43 -2.61 0.43 12.02
C ALA A 43 -1.36 1.28 12.26
N THR A 44 -0.26 0.61 12.60
CA THR A 44 1.07 1.22 12.50
C THR A 44 1.51 1.18 11.04
N VAL A 45 1.98 2.31 10.53
CA VAL A 45 2.41 2.45 9.13
C VAL A 45 3.86 2.90 9.05
N THR A 46 4.57 2.41 8.05
CA THR A 46 5.90 2.90 7.67
C THR A 46 5.74 3.86 6.51
N LEU A 47 6.30 5.06 6.63
CA LEU A 47 6.28 6.08 5.58
C LEU A 47 7.67 6.22 4.98
N THR A 48 7.84 5.75 3.74
CA THR A 48 9.12 5.81 3.04
C THR A 48 9.10 6.92 1.99
N ARG A 49 10.15 7.73 1.97
CA ARG A 49 10.34 8.82 1.00
C ARG A 49 10.96 8.27 -0.29
N GLU A 50 10.49 8.74 -1.44
CA GLU A 50 11.19 8.56 -2.71
C GLU A 50 12.25 9.67 -2.88
N PRO A 51 13.49 9.36 -3.28
CA PRO A 51 14.54 10.38 -3.49
C PRO A 51 14.08 11.52 -4.40
N GLY A 52 14.25 12.77 -3.96
CA GLY A 52 13.83 13.96 -4.71
C GLY A 52 12.33 14.27 -4.66
N VAL A 53 11.52 13.46 -3.98
CA VAL A 53 10.06 13.61 -3.91
C VAL A 53 9.65 13.73 -2.46
N ASP A 54 9.43 14.97 -2.02
CA ASP A 54 9.13 15.24 -0.62
C ASP A 54 7.68 15.67 -0.39
N PHE A 55 7.27 16.72 -1.10
CA PHE A 55 5.92 17.27 -1.03
C PHE A 55 5.36 17.50 -2.43
N ASP A 56 4.04 17.43 -2.56
CA ASP A 56 3.35 17.89 -3.76
C ASP A 56 3.07 19.40 -3.70
N ARG A 57 2.51 19.93 -4.80
CA ARG A 57 2.11 21.34 -4.93
C ARG A 57 1.08 21.82 -3.89
N TYR A 58 0.43 20.90 -3.18
CA TYR A 58 -0.59 21.18 -2.15
C TYR A 58 -0.04 21.01 -0.73
N GLY A 59 1.28 20.82 -0.59
CA GLY A 59 1.95 20.65 0.69
C GLY A 59 1.67 19.30 1.37
N ARG A 60 1.20 18.29 0.62
CA ARG A 60 1.07 16.92 1.14
C ARG A 60 2.40 16.20 1.00
N GLU A 61 2.77 15.45 2.03
CA GLU A 61 3.93 14.56 1.96
C GLU A 61 3.65 13.39 1.02
N VAL A 62 4.51 13.20 0.03
CA VAL A 62 4.37 12.10 -0.93
C VAL A 62 5.20 10.91 -0.43
N ARG A 63 4.55 9.78 -0.12
CA ARG A 63 5.20 8.63 0.54
C ARG A 63 4.76 7.30 -0.04
N TYR A 64 5.67 6.33 -0.05
CA TYR A 64 5.28 4.92 -0.01
C TYR A 64 4.76 4.60 1.38
N VAL A 65 3.75 3.74 1.46
CA VAL A 65 3.06 3.44 2.71
C VAL A 65 3.07 1.93 2.93
N GLY A 66 3.92 1.49 3.86
CA GLY A 66 3.97 0.10 4.32
C GLY A 66 3.04 -0.14 5.49
N THR A 67 2.34 -1.27 5.47
CA THR A 67 1.49 -1.78 6.55
C THR A 67 1.99 -3.17 6.98
N ALA A 68 1.46 -3.73 8.06
CA ALA A 68 1.73 -5.12 8.44
C ALA A 68 1.30 -6.12 7.34
N SER A 69 0.32 -5.75 6.52
CA SER A 69 -0.19 -6.56 5.41
C SER A 69 0.55 -6.34 4.09
N GLY A 70 1.59 -5.50 4.09
CA GLY A 70 2.38 -5.16 2.90
C GLY A 70 2.20 -3.71 2.44
N ASP A 71 2.59 -3.44 1.19
CA ASP A 71 2.51 -2.10 0.59
C ASP A 71 1.06 -1.69 0.31
N PHE A 72 0.65 -0.56 0.88
CA PHE A 72 -0.71 -0.06 0.78
C PHE A 72 -1.14 0.24 -0.66
N GLY A 73 -0.26 0.81 -1.49
CA GLY A 73 -0.60 1.09 -2.89
C GLY A 73 -0.90 -0.19 -3.67
N ARG A 74 -0.08 -1.23 -3.47
CA ARG A 74 -0.30 -2.57 -4.06
C ARG A 74 -1.56 -3.26 -3.53
N LEU A 75 -1.97 -2.97 -2.29
CA LEU A 75 -3.22 -3.50 -1.73
C LEU A 75 -4.46 -2.79 -2.30
N MET A 76 -4.33 -1.53 -2.73
CA MET A 76 -5.44 -0.71 -3.21
C MET A 76 -5.65 -0.81 -4.73
N VAL A 77 -4.59 -0.87 -5.54
CA VAL A 77 -4.67 -0.87 -7.02
C VAL A 77 -5.47 -2.02 -7.64
N PRO A 78 -5.53 -3.25 -7.08
CA PRO A 78 -6.39 -4.30 -7.63
C PRO A 78 -7.89 -3.97 -7.56
N ALA A 79 -8.29 -3.01 -6.73
CA ALA A 79 -9.69 -2.64 -6.59
C ALA A 79 -10.13 -1.65 -7.68
N THR A 80 -11.38 -1.76 -8.11
CA THR A 80 -11.94 -0.92 -9.20
C THR A 80 -11.99 0.57 -8.87
N HIS A 81 -11.80 0.98 -7.61
CA HIS A 81 -11.87 2.38 -7.21
C HIS A 81 -10.50 3.08 -7.15
N THR A 82 -9.41 2.37 -7.44
CA THR A 82 -8.04 2.90 -7.39
C THR A 82 -7.24 2.38 -8.56
N GLY A 83 -6.48 3.24 -9.24
CA GLY A 83 -5.59 2.83 -10.33
C GLY A 83 -4.21 3.45 -10.21
N VAL A 84 -3.32 3.16 -11.17
CA VAL A 84 -2.02 3.83 -11.26
C VAL A 84 -2.22 5.30 -11.67
N TYR A 85 -1.60 6.23 -10.93
CA TYR A 85 -1.66 7.66 -11.28
C TYR A 85 -0.87 7.93 -12.57
N ARG A 86 -1.51 8.57 -13.56
CA ARG A 86 -0.91 8.82 -14.88
C ARG A 86 -0.48 10.28 -15.12
N GLY A 87 -0.75 11.19 -14.19
CA GLY A 87 -0.55 12.64 -14.36
C GLY A 87 0.86 13.17 -14.07
N GLY A 88 1.91 12.37 -14.32
CA GLY A 88 3.29 12.69 -13.92
C GLY A 88 3.64 12.06 -12.58
N ASN A 89 3.85 10.75 -12.61
CA ASN A 89 4.03 9.95 -11.41
C ASN A 89 5.47 10.01 -10.90
N ASN A 90 5.62 10.38 -9.63
CA ASN A 90 6.94 10.52 -9.00
C ASN A 90 7.45 9.24 -8.35
N ALA A 91 6.71 8.12 -8.39
CA ALA A 91 7.23 6.86 -7.89
C ALA A 91 8.35 6.32 -8.78
N SER A 92 9.21 5.50 -8.17
CA SER A 92 10.23 4.74 -8.90
C SER A 92 9.60 3.87 -10.00
N ALA A 93 10.33 3.71 -11.11
CA ALA A 93 9.86 2.94 -12.26
C ALA A 93 9.52 1.48 -11.88
N SER A 94 10.30 0.86 -10.99
CA SER A 94 10.07 -0.50 -10.52
C SER A 94 8.77 -0.63 -9.72
N TYR A 95 8.46 0.37 -8.89
CA TYR A 95 7.20 0.42 -8.16
C TYR A 95 6.02 0.58 -9.12
N LEU A 96 6.13 1.46 -10.12
CA LEU A 96 5.09 1.65 -11.13
C LEU A 96 4.85 0.43 -12.00
N ALA A 97 5.89 -0.30 -12.40
CA ALA A 97 5.75 -1.56 -13.10
C ALA A 97 4.97 -2.57 -12.24
N GLY A 98 5.29 -2.63 -10.95
CA GLY A 98 4.61 -3.46 -9.97
C GLY A 98 3.13 -3.12 -9.77
N LEU A 99 2.79 -1.83 -9.68
CA LEU A 99 1.39 -1.40 -9.60
C LEU A 99 0.66 -1.66 -10.92
N THR A 100 1.29 -1.38 -12.06
CA THR A 100 0.69 -1.60 -13.39
C THR A 100 0.33 -3.07 -13.61
N ALA A 101 1.15 -4.00 -13.13
CA ALA A 101 0.85 -5.43 -13.20
C ALA A 101 -0.37 -5.85 -12.36
N LEU A 102 -0.72 -5.07 -11.34
CA LEU A 102 -1.89 -5.28 -10.47
C LEU A 102 -3.12 -4.51 -10.94
N ASP A 103 -2.94 -3.55 -11.85
CA ASP A 103 -3.98 -2.62 -12.30
C ASP A 103 -4.86 -3.31 -13.36
N ALA A 104 -6.01 -3.84 -12.93
CA ALA A 104 -6.94 -4.61 -13.76
C ALA A 104 -7.81 -3.74 -14.70
N GLY A 105 -7.31 -2.58 -15.14
CA GLY A 105 -7.98 -1.70 -16.10
C GLY A 105 -8.24 -0.27 -15.61
N GLY A 106 -7.65 0.13 -14.49
CA GLY A 106 -7.78 1.45 -13.89
C GLY A 106 -8.98 1.58 -12.95
N ARG A 107 -9.29 2.84 -12.61
CA ARG A 107 -10.38 3.18 -11.69
C ARG A 107 -11.69 3.48 -12.42
N SER A 108 -12.79 2.94 -11.90
CA SER A 108 -14.17 3.24 -12.27
C SER A 108 -14.88 3.90 -11.08
N CYS A 109 -15.12 5.20 -11.19
CA CYS A 109 -15.57 5.99 -10.05
C CYS A 109 -17.09 6.03 -9.85
N GLY A 110 -17.86 5.58 -10.85
CA GLY A 110 -19.32 5.66 -10.81
C GLY A 110 -19.84 7.10 -10.76
N ALA A 111 -21.15 7.23 -10.52
CA ALA A 111 -21.82 8.52 -10.49
C ALA A 111 -21.42 9.37 -9.26
N SER A 112 -21.53 10.69 -9.42
CA SER A 112 -21.44 11.64 -8.32
C SER A 112 -22.55 11.40 -7.29
N THR A 113 -22.21 11.52 -6.03
CA THR A 113 -23.09 11.38 -4.87
C THR A 113 -23.40 12.72 -4.21
N GLU A 114 -23.05 13.85 -4.84
CA GLU A 114 -23.51 15.15 -4.37
C GLU A 114 -25.05 15.16 -4.34
N PRO A 115 -25.66 15.71 -3.27
CA PRO A 115 -27.10 15.83 -3.24
C PRO A 115 -27.52 16.79 -4.36
N ALA A 116 -28.21 16.28 -5.36
CA ALA A 116 -28.96 17.12 -6.29
C ALA A 116 -29.84 18.04 -5.44
N THR A 117 -29.68 19.35 -5.62
CA THR A 117 -30.51 20.36 -4.96
C THR A 117 -31.98 19.98 -5.14
N ARG A 118 -32.60 19.61 -4.02
CA ARG A 118 -33.98 19.19 -3.81
C ARG A 118 -34.97 19.69 -4.88
N GLN A 119 -35.35 18.84 -5.83
CA GLN A 119 -36.72 18.88 -6.36
C GLN A 119 -37.61 18.07 -5.43
N ALA A 120 -38.70 18.69 -4.99
CA ALA A 120 -39.62 18.15 -4.00
C ALA A 120 -40.14 16.76 -4.39
N ALA A 121 -40.03 15.82 -3.45
CA ALA A 121 -40.61 14.49 -3.56
C ALA A 121 -42.14 14.56 -3.63
N PRO A 122 -42.82 13.74 -4.45
CA PRO A 122 -44.18 13.34 -4.14
C PRO A 122 -44.11 12.27 -3.03
N THR A 123 -44.58 12.67 -1.85
CA THR A 123 -44.79 11.78 -0.71
C THR A 123 -45.86 10.74 -1.09
N THR A 124 -45.48 9.48 -1.26
CA THR A 124 -46.44 8.37 -1.17
C THR A 124 -46.20 7.64 0.14
N GLU A 125 -47.17 7.84 1.02
CA GLU A 125 -47.35 7.25 2.31
C GLU A 125 -47.37 5.72 2.22
N ARG A 126 -46.48 5.04 2.97
CA ARG A 126 -46.73 3.67 3.40
C ARG A 126 -46.48 3.55 4.89
N LYS A 127 -47.57 3.72 5.62
CA LYS A 127 -47.70 3.40 7.04
C LYS A 127 -47.48 1.91 7.30
N ALA A 128 -46.89 1.69 8.47
CA ALA A 128 -47.06 0.57 9.39
C ALA A 128 -46.44 -0.79 9.03
N ALA A 129 -45.45 -1.24 9.81
CA ALA A 129 -45.74 -1.85 11.10
C ALA A 129 -44.48 -1.90 11.99
N LEU A 130 -44.53 -1.15 13.10
CA LEU A 130 -43.75 -1.41 14.31
C LEU A 130 -44.27 -2.69 14.96
N GLN A 131 -43.39 -3.62 15.33
CA GLN A 131 -43.49 -4.31 16.63
C GLN A 131 -42.09 -4.55 17.19
N ALA A 132 -41.92 -4.13 18.44
CA ALA A 132 -40.72 -4.25 19.25
C ALA A 132 -40.97 -5.22 20.40
N ALA A 133 -39.94 -5.92 20.87
CA ALA A 133 -39.63 -6.24 22.28
C ALA A 133 -38.52 -7.32 22.35
N PRO A 134 -37.87 -7.55 23.51
CA PRO A 134 -37.30 -6.60 24.46
C PRO A 134 -35.81 -6.91 24.73
N ARG A 135 -35.15 -6.00 25.45
CA ARG A 135 -33.76 -6.11 25.92
C ARG A 135 -33.71 -7.05 27.13
N THR A 136 -32.82 -8.06 27.11
CA THR A 136 -32.42 -8.81 28.31
C THR A 136 -30.89 -8.73 28.45
N GLU A 137 -30.46 -8.34 29.64
CA GLU A 137 -29.07 -8.18 30.07
C GLU A 137 -28.38 -9.52 30.33
N ALA A 138 -27.04 -9.49 30.31
CA ALA A 138 -26.11 -10.62 30.34
C ALA A 138 -26.15 -11.51 31.60
N PRO A 139 -25.49 -12.69 31.52
CA PRO A 139 -24.60 -13.11 32.61
C PRO A 139 -23.15 -13.34 32.17
N ARG A 140 -22.22 -13.06 33.08
CA ARG A 140 -20.77 -13.33 32.99
C ARG A 140 -20.48 -14.81 33.23
N THR A 141 -19.48 -15.35 32.52
CA THR A 141 -18.48 -16.42 32.86
C THR A 141 -18.08 -17.13 31.54
N ALA A 142 -16.87 -17.59 31.25
CA ALA A 142 -15.61 -17.75 31.98
C ALA A 142 -14.43 -17.69 30.97
N ALA A 143 -13.23 -17.43 31.47
CA ALA A 143 -11.98 -17.59 30.71
C ALA A 143 -11.65 -19.09 30.50
N PRO A 144 -11.06 -19.46 29.35
CA PRO A 144 -10.17 -20.62 29.29
C PRO A 144 -8.69 -20.19 29.37
N ARG A 145 -7.95 -20.95 30.18
CA ARG A 145 -6.49 -20.98 30.27
C ARG A 145 -5.84 -21.49 28.97
N PRO A 146 -4.52 -21.25 28.78
CA PRO A 146 -3.83 -21.44 27.51
C PRO A 146 -3.57 -22.92 27.21
N VAL A 147 -3.83 -23.32 25.97
CA VAL A 147 -3.37 -24.61 25.45
C VAL A 147 -1.92 -24.50 24.99
N ALA A 148 -1.11 -25.40 25.55
CA ALA A 148 0.31 -25.54 25.32
C ALA A 148 0.65 -25.94 23.87
N GLN A 149 1.89 -25.61 23.50
CA GLN A 149 2.56 -25.85 22.24
C GLN A 149 2.89 -27.33 21.97
N ALA A 150 3.12 -27.60 20.67
CA ALA A 150 4.14 -28.47 20.04
C ALA A 150 3.59 -29.63 19.19
N PRO A 151 4.30 -30.12 18.14
CA PRO A 151 5.63 -29.71 17.65
C PRO A 151 5.68 -29.27 16.17
N ALA A 152 6.79 -28.61 15.84
CA ALA A 152 7.22 -28.23 14.51
C ALA A 152 7.40 -29.43 13.56
N THR A 153 6.80 -29.35 12.37
CA THR A 153 7.20 -30.15 11.22
C THR A 153 8.16 -29.34 10.35
N LYS A 154 9.43 -29.71 10.50
CA LYS A 154 10.62 -29.44 9.66
C LYS A 154 10.38 -28.59 8.40
N ALA A 155 10.73 -27.31 8.51
CA ALA A 155 11.25 -26.57 7.37
C ALA A 155 12.61 -27.18 6.95
N PRO A 156 12.89 -27.38 5.66
CA PRO A 156 14.27 -27.49 5.21
C PRO A 156 14.95 -26.15 5.49
N ALA A 157 15.89 -26.17 6.42
CA ALA A 157 16.87 -25.10 6.58
C ALA A 157 17.84 -25.15 5.39
N ALA A 158 17.90 -24.06 4.62
CA ALA A 158 19.02 -23.65 3.78
C ALA A 158 18.68 -22.29 3.15
N LYS A 159 19.40 -21.18 3.32
CA LYS A 159 20.63 -20.83 4.03
C LYS A 159 20.55 -19.34 4.34
N ALA A 160 20.96 -18.92 5.53
CA ALA A 160 21.56 -17.59 5.65
C ALA A 160 22.92 -17.61 4.93
N PRO A 161 23.34 -16.50 4.30
CA PRO A 161 24.71 -16.05 4.38
C PRO A 161 24.71 -14.84 5.33
N ALA A 162 25.30 -14.89 6.52
CA ALA A 162 26.74 -14.96 6.75
C ALA A 162 27.52 -13.91 5.95
N SER A 163 28.06 -12.97 6.71
CA SER A 163 29.31 -12.26 6.47
C SER A 163 29.35 -11.25 5.31
N SER A 164 29.52 -10.00 5.73
CA SER A 164 30.47 -9.07 5.14
C SER A 164 31.82 -9.76 4.87
N GLY A 165 31.98 -10.35 3.68
CA GLY A 165 33.26 -10.87 3.21
C GLY A 165 33.16 -11.92 2.11
N GLY A 166 33.67 -11.59 0.91
CA GLY A 166 34.34 -12.60 0.07
C GLY A 166 34.00 -12.64 -1.41
N THR A 167 32.79 -12.26 -1.84
CA THR A 167 32.47 -12.30 -3.28
C THR A 167 33.06 -11.08 -3.96
N TYR A 168 34.10 -11.27 -4.78
CA TYR A 168 34.76 -10.22 -5.55
C TYR A 168 34.68 -10.55 -7.03
N TYR A 169 34.03 -9.67 -7.80
CA TYR A 169 33.98 -9.77 -9.25
C TYR A 169 35.10 -8.92 -9.86
N LYS A 170 35.88 -9.52 -10.77
CA LYS A 170 36.97 -8.81 -11.47
C LYS A 170 36.41 -7.68 -12.34
N ASN A 171 35.28 -7.92 -13.00
CA ASN A 171 34.58 -6.99 -13.88
C ASN A 171 33.08 -7.36 -13.99
N CYS A 172 32.31 -6.51 -14.68
CA CYS A 172 30.87 -6.70 -14.86
C CYS A 172 30.49 -7.91 -15.72
N THR A 173 31.37 -8.35 -16.61
CA THR A 173 31.16 -9.59 -17.37
C THR A 173 31.14 -10.80 -16.44
N ALA A 174 32.05 -10.87 -15.47
CA ALA A 174 32.07 -11.95 -14.48
C ALA A 174 30.84 -11.90 -13.56
N ALA A 175 30.38 -10.71 -13.17
CA ALA A 175 29.17 -10.55 -12.37
C ALA A 175 27.91 -11.01 -13.12
N ARG A 176 27.78 -10.66 -14.41
CA ARG A 176 26.66 -11.12 -15.26
C ARG A 176 26.70 -12.61 -15.54
N ALA A 177 27.87 -13.17 -15.82
CA ALA A 177 28.04 -14.61 -16.04
C ALA A 177 27.68 -15.43 -14.79
N ALA A 178 27.90 -14.87 -13.60
CA ALA A 178 27.47 -15.45 -12.33
C ALA A 178 25.98 -15.21 -12.01
N GLY A 179 25.24 -14.48 -12.86
CA GLY A 179 23.85 -14.09 -12.61
C GLY A 179 23.67 -13.12 -11.44
N ALA A 180 24.73 -12.41 -11.05
CA ALA A 180 24.75 -11.53 -9.88
C ALA A 180 24.55 -10.05 -10.22
N ALA A 181 24.59 -9.68 -11.50
CA ALA A 181 24.33 -8.32 -11.95
C ALA A 181 22.82 -8.09 -12.24
N PRO A 182 22.29 -6.88 -12.00
CA PRO A 182 22.96 -5.69 -11.45
C PRO A 182 23.29 -5.82 -9.95
N LEU A 183 24.46 -5.30 -9.54
CA LEU A 183 24.97 -5.35 -8.17
C LEU A 183 24.71 -4.03 -7.47
N TYR A 184 24.04 -4.05 -6.31
CA TYR A 184 23.68 -2.82 -5.59
C TYR A 184 24.64 -2.52 -4.44
N ARG A 185 24.86 -1.23 -4.17
CA ARG A 185 25.69 -0.77 -3.05
C ARG A 185 25.26 -1.43 -1.74
N GLY A 186 26.20 -2.12 -1.09
CA GLY A 186 25.95 -2.88 0.15
C GLY A 186 25.65 -4.37 -0.06
N GLN A 187 25.48 -4.85 -1.29
CA GLN A 187 25.38 -6.28 -1.58
C GLN A 187 26.77 -6.95 -1.67
N PRO A 188 26.91 -8.22 -1.25
CA PRO A 188 28.11 -9.00 -1.50
C PRO A 188 28.44 -9.04 -3.00
N GLY A 189 29.65 -8.62 -3.39
CA GLY A 189 30.03 -8.48 -4.80
C GLY A 189 30.06 -7.06 -5.31
N TYR A 190 29.39 -6.11 -4.66
CA TYR A 190 29.46 -4.70 -5.04
C TYR A 190 30.86 -4.13 -4.78
N ALA A 191 31.39 -3.44 -5.78
CA ALA A 191 32.60 -2.62 -5.63
C ALA A 191 32.39 -1.32 -6.42
N ALA A 192 32.75 -0.17 -5.85
CA ALA A 192 32.59 1.14 -6.51
C ALA A 192 33.29 1.21 -7.88
N LYS A 193 34.36 0.45 -8.10
CA LYS A 193 35.02 0.34 -9.41
C LYS A 193 34.19 -0.37 -10.50
N LEU A 194 33.12 -1.07 -10.13
CA LEU A 194 32.18 -1.74 -11.04
C LEU A 194 30.96 -0.85 -11.36
N ASP A 195 30.81 0.23 -10.61
CA ASP A 195 29.77 1.25 -10.67
C ASP A 195 30.38 2.47 -11.37
N ARG A 196 30.22 2.51 -12.70
CA ARG A 196 31.00 3.42 -13.54
C ARG A 196 30.62 4.88 -13.32
N ASP A 197 29.35 5.14 -13.07
CA ASP A 197 28.78 6.46 -12.84
C ASP A 197 28.57 6.78 -11.35
N ASN A 198 28.85 5.82 -10.45
CA ASN A 198 28.76 5.93 -9.00
C ASN A 198 27.33 6.14 -8.48
N ASP A 199 26.32 5.73 -9.24
CA ASP A 199 24.91 5.85 -8.90
C ASP A 199 24.46 4.84 -7.82
N GLY A 200 25.31 3.86 -7.51
CA GLY A 200 25.03 2.79 -6.55
C GLY A 200 24.63 1.46 -7.18
N VAL A 201 24.60 1.37 -8.51
CA VAL A 201 24.25 0.19 -9.31
C VAL A 201 25.46 -0.19 -10.18
N ALA A 202 26.23 -1.16 -9.70
CA ALA A 202 27.31 -1.73 -10.49
C ALA A 202 26.77 -2.66 -11.58
N CYS A 203 27.41 -2.60 -12.75
CA CYS A 203 27.21 -3.55 -13.85
C CYS A 203 25.83 -3.54 -14.52
N GLU A 204 25.25 -2.35 -14.65
CA GLU A 204 24.24 -2.01 -15.67
C GLU A 204 24.68 -2.38 -17.09
#